data_AF-A0A496W770-F1
#
_entry.id   AF-A0A496W770-F1
#
_cell.length_a   1.000
_cell.length_b   1.000
_cell.length_c   1.000
_cell.angle_alpha   90.00
_cell.angle_beta   90.00
_cell.angle_gamma   90.00
#
_symmetry.space_group_name_H-M   'P 1'
#
loop_
_entity.id
_entity.type
_entity.pdbx_description
1 polymer ?
#
loop_
_entity_poly.entity_id
_entity_poly.type
_entity_poly.pdbx_seq_one_letter_code
_entity_poly.pdbx_strand_id
1 'polypeptide(L)'
;MTDYNILISDDSVAMRQMLTLTLSDASYNVTEANDGKQALELAKSQSFDLIITDVNMPLLDGLSLVRELRALPEYQFKPILLLTTETDPEKKKKAKTVGATGWIIKPFDPDKLLAAIRKVLR
;
A
#
# COMPACT_ATOMS: atom_id res chain seq x y z
N MET A 1 -17.66 -15.32 -1.49
CA MET A 1 -16.52 -14.66 -0.83
C MET A 1 -15.81 -13.89 -1.92
N THR A 2 -15.57 -12.60 -1.75
CA THR A 2 -14.88 -11.80 -2.76
C THR A 2 -13.39 -11.93 -2.49
N ASP A 3 -12.65 -12.50 -3.44
CA ASP A 3 -11.21 -12.65 -3.34
C ASP A 3 -10.57 -11.29 -3.68
N TYR A 4 -10.18 -10.52 -2.66
CA TYR A 4 -9.53 -9.23 -2.87
C TYR A 4 -8.05 -9.41 -3.22
N ASN A 5 -7.61 -8.74 -4.29
CA ASN A 5 -6.22 -8.70 -4.74
C ASN A 5 -5.52 -7.46 -4.18
N ILE A 6 -4.47 -7.69 -3.39
CA ILE A 6 -3.70 -6.64 -2.73
C ILE A 6 -2.29 -6.60 -3.31
N LEU A 7 -1.88 -5.42 -3.78
CA LEU A 7 -0.49 -5.15 -4.14
C LEU A 7 0.24 -4.56 -2.93
N ILE A 8 1.35 -5.18 -2.53
CA ILE A 8 2.25 -4.62 -1.52
C ILE A 8 3.56 -4.16 -2.17
N SER A 9 4.08 -3.01 -1.74
CA SER A 9 5.33 -2.45 -2.24
C SER A 9 6.20 -1.94 -1.09
N ASP A 10 7.36 -2.55 -0.90
CA ASP A 10 8.32 -2.21 0.16
C ASP A 10 9.70 -2.71 -0.27
N ASP A 11 10.78 -1.98 -0.01
CA ASP A 11 12.14 -2.40 -0.39
C ASP A 11 12.72 -3.46 0.56
N SER A 12 12.18 -3.56 1.78
CA SER A 12 12.54 -4.59 2.75
C SER A 12 11.87 -5.92 2.47
N VAL A 13 12.67 -6.93 2.12
CA VAL A 13 12.23 -8.33 1.95
C VAL A 13 11.48 -8.84 3.19
N ALA A 14 12.00 -8.54 4.38
CA ALA A 14 11.40 -8.99 5.64
C ALA A 14 10.01 -8.36 5.88
N MET A 15 9.85 -7.09 5.50
CA MET A 15 8.55 -6.40 5.60
C MET A 15 7.54 -6.99 4.63
N ARG A 16 7.95 -7.23 3.36
CA ARG A 16 7.07 -7.88 2.37
C ARG A 16 6.64 -9.26 2.82
N GLN A 17 7.56 -10.10 3.30
CA GLN A 17 7.23 -11.42 3.82
C GLN A 17 6.24 -11.38 4.98
N MET A 18 6.43 -10.48 5.94
CA MET A 18 5.51 -10.32 7.07
C MET A 18 4.10 -9.89 6.62
N LEU A 19 4.03 -8.93 5.69
CA LEU A 19 2.77 -8.48 5.10
C LEU A 19 2.09 -9.61 4.31
N THR A 20 2.83 -10.31 3.44
CA THR A 20 2.30 -11.43 2.65
C THR A 20 1.72 -12.52 3.54
N LEU A 21 2.42 -12.92 4.59
CA LEU A 21 1.92 -13.91 5.56
C LEU A 21 0.63 -13.42 6.25
N THR A 22 0.67 -12.21 6.81
CA THR A 22 -0.47 -11.60 7.52
C THR A 22 -1.72 -11.52 6.64
N LEU A 23 -1.56 -11.10 5.38
CA LEU A 23 -2.66 -10.91 4.44
C LEU A 23 -3.18 -12.23 3.87
N SER A 24 -2.28 -13.17 3.59
CA SER A 24 -2.67 -14.51 3.09
C SER A 24 -3.42 -15.31 4.14
N ASP A 25 -3.00 -15.23 5.42
CA ASP A 25 -3.74 -15.84 6.55
C ASP A 25 -5.15 -15.25 6.69
N ALA A 26 -5.34 -14.00 6.29
CA ALA A 26 -6.64 -13.34 6.21
C ALA A 26 -7.40 -13.61 4.89
N SER A 27 -6.93 -14.57 4.08
CA SER A 27 -7.52 -14.99 2.80
C SER A 27 -7.52 -13.90 1.71
N TYR A 28 -6.53 -13.00 1.71
CA TYR A 28 -6.30 -12.07 0.61
C TYR A 28 -5.29 -12.62 -0.40
N ASN A 29 -5.46 -12.29 -1.68
CA ASN A 29 -4.47 -12.59 -2.70
C ASN A 29 -3.41 -11.49 -2.70
N VAL A 30 -2.15 -11.83 -2.49
CA VAL A 30 -1.06 -10.85 -2.35
C VAL A 30 -0.14 -10.91 -3.56
N THR A 31 0.13 -9.75 -4.15
CA THR A 31 1.24 -9.56 -5.10
C THR A 31 2.28 -8.64 -4.49
N GLU A 32 3.55 -9.03 -4.59
CA GLU A 32 4.67 -8.27 -4.04
C GLU A 32 5.37 -7.43 -5.11
N ALA A 33 5.77 -6.22 -4.73
CA ALA A 33 6.68 -5.36 -5.46
C ALA A 33 7.86 -4.94 -4.56
N ASN A 34 9.08 -4.98 -5.08
CA ASN A 34 10.30 -4.63 -4.33
C ASN A 34 10.63 -3.13 -4.34
N ASP A 35 9.94 -2.33 -5.16
CA ASP A 35 10.06 -0.88 -5.20
C ASP A 35 8.79 -0.26 -5.83
N GLY A 36 8.71 1.07 -5.81
CA GLY A 36 7.53 1.76 -6.35
C GLY A 36 7.40 1.68 -7.88
N LYS A 37 8.51 1.50 -8.61
CA LYS A 37 8.47 1.39 -10.08
C LYS A 37 7.88 0.04 -10.48
N GLN A 38 8.32 -1.05 -9.85
CA GLN A 38 7.72 -2.37 -10.06
C GLN A 38 6.23 -2.35 -9.68
N ALA A 39 5.87 -1.71 -8.56
CA ALA A 39 4.48 -1.59 -8.14
C ALA A 39 3.61 -0.86 -9.18
N LEU A 40 4.11 0.24 -9.76
CA LEU A 40 3.40 0.97 -10.80
C LEU A 40 3.20 0.13 -12.07
N GLU A 41 4.22 -0.60 -12.51
CA GLU A 41 4.12 -1.46 -13.69
C GLU A 41 3.17 -2.64 -13.48
N LEU A 42 3.15 -3.23 -12.27
CA LEU A 42 2.15 -4.22 -11.90
C LEU A 42 0.75 -3.61 -11.90
N ALA A 43 0.56 -2.44 -11.28
CA ALA A 43 -0.74 -1.78 -11.24
C ALA A 43 -1.29 -1.41 -12.64
N LYS A 44 -0.42 -1.15 -13.61
CA LYS A 44 -0.82 -0.93 -15.02
C LYS A 44 -1.18 -2.22 -15.78
N SER A 45 -0.58 -3.34 -15.41
CA SER A 45 -0.77 -4.62 -16.12
C SER A 45 -1.88 -5.51 -15.53
N GLN A 46 -2.26 -5.27 -14.28
CA GLN A 46 -3.33 -5.99 -13.57
C GLN A 46 -4.07 -5.06 -12.61
N SER A 47 -5.30 -5.43 -12.28
CA SER A 47 -6.14 -4.67 -11.35
C SER A 47 -6.00 -5.21 -9.92
N PHE A 48 -5.76 -4.29 -8.99
CA PHE A 48 -5.77 -4.58 -7.55
C PHE A 48 -6.90 -3.85 -6.86
N ASP A 49 -7.45 -4.42 -5.79
CA ASP A 49 -8.50 -3.81 -4.97
C ASP A 49 -7.94 -2.87 -3.91
N LEU A 50 -6.69 -3.11 -3.49
CA LEU A 50 -5.97 -2.29 -2.52
C LEU A 50 -4.48 -2.27 -2.85
N ILE A 51 -3.85 -1.12 -2.66
CA ILE A 51 -2.39 -0.97 -2.72
C ILE A 51 -1.88 -0.57 -1.34
N ILE A 52 -0.86 -1.27 -0.85
CA ILE A 52 -0.13 -0.94 0.38
C ILE A 52 1.32 -0.65 -0.01
N THR A 53 1.82 0.53 0.31
CA THR A 53 3.17 0.93 -0.13
C THR A 53 3.96 1.65 0.96
N ASP A 54 5.24 1.33 1.09
CA ASP A 54 6.15 2.09 1.93
C ASP A 54 6.42 3.49 1.37
N VAL A 55 6.58 4.47 2.26
CA VAL A 55 6.92 5.83 1.84
C VAL A 55 8.33 5.92 1.27
N ASN A 56 9.30 5.22 1.84
CA ASN A 56 10.73 5.37 1.53
C ASN A 56 11.22 4.17 0.72
N MET A 57 11.20 4.27 -0.61
CA MET A 57 11.70 3.23 -1.51
C MET A 57 12.65 3.83 -2.56
N PRO A 58 13.59 3.04 -3.11
CA PRO A 58 14.42 3.47 -4.23
C PRO A 58 13.59 3.60 -5.51
N LEU A 59 14.15 4.32 -6.49
CA LEU A 59 13.59 4.58 -7.84
C LEU A 59 12.31 5.42 -7.88
N LEU A 60 11.25 4.99 -7.17
CA LEU A 60 9.99 5.70 -7.02
C LEU A 60 9.52 5.53 -5.57
N ASP A 61 9.47 6.64 -4.84
CA ASP A 61 9.00 6.65 -3.45
C ASP A 61 7.47 6.46 -3.38
N GLY A 62 6.96 6.04 -2.22
CA GLY A 62 5.54 5.73 -2.05
C GLY A 62 4.60 6.93 -2.28
N LEU A 63 5.04 8.16 -1.98
CA LEU A 63 4.21 9.35 -2.23
C LEU A 63 4.11 9.64 -3.73
N SER A 64 5.23 9.51 -4.44
CA SER A 64 5.26 9.63 -5.90
C SER A 64 4.47 8.51 -6.58
N LEU A 65 4.57 7.27 -6.09
CA LEU A 65 3.75 6.15 -6.55
C LEU A 65 2.25 6.45 -6.39
N VAL A 66 1.81 6.95 -5.23
CA VAL A 66 0.40 7.31 -5.03
C VAL A 66 -0.06 8.33 -6.08
N ARG A 67 0.75 9.35 -6.39
CA ARG A 67 0.40 10.35 -7.41
C ARG A 67 0.22 9.71 -8.79
N GLU A 68 1.16 8.86 -9.20
CA GLU A 68 1.10 8.15 -10.49
C GLU A 68 -0.13 7.24 -10.57
N LEU A 69 -0.42 6.49 -9.49
CA LEU A 69 -1.61 5.64 -9.42
C LEU A 69 -2.90 6.46 -9.51
N ARG A 70 -2.99 7.61 -8.83
CA ARG A 70 -4.17 8.48 -8.90
C ARG A 70 -4.40 9.11 -10.27
N ALA A 71 -3.38 9.16 -11.14
CA ALA A 71 -3.54 9.55 -12.53
C ALA A 71 -4.13 8.43 -13.41
N LEU A 72 -4.16 7.18 -12.92
CA LEU A 72 -4.77 6.06 -13.62
C LEU A 72 -6.27 5.97 -13.30
N PRO A 73 -7.18 5.88 -14.29
CA PRO A 73 -8.62 5.79 -14.07
C PRO A 73 -9.01 4.65 -13.12
N GLU A 74 -8.35 3.50 -13.23
CA GLU A 74 -8.59 2.30 -12.42
C GLU A 74 -8.35 2.53 -10.93
N TYR A 75 -7.43 3.42 -10.57
CA TYR A 75 -7.04 3.67 -9.18
C TYR A 75 -7.49 5.04 -8.69
N GLN A 76 -8.40 5.73 -9.39
CA GLN A 76 -8.86 7.04 -8.93
C GLN A 76 -9.53 6.97 -7.55
N PHE A 77 -10.28 5.89 -7.28
CA PHE A 77 -11.05 5.70 -6.05
C PHE A 77 -10.65 4.49 -5.23
N LYS A 78 -9.74 3.65 -5.75
CA LYS A 78 -9.30 2.46 -5.02
C LYS A 78 -8.47 2.83 -3.79
N PRO A 79 -8.59 2.08 -2.69
CA PRO A 79 -7.83 2.39 -1.50
C PRO A 79 -6.32 2.24 -1.72
N ILE A 80 -5.56 3.22 -1.22
CA ILE A 80 -4.09 3.19 -1.17
C ILE A 80 -3.66 3.51 0.26
N LEU A 81 -2.99 2.57 0.92
CA LEU A 81 -2.47 2.72 2.28
C LEU A 81 -0.96 2.92 2.26
N LEU A 82 -0.49 3.97 2.92
CA LEU A 82 0.94 4.23 3.08
C LEU A 82 1.47 3.63 4.38
N LEU A 83 2.56 2.89 4.31
CA LEU A 83 3.35 2.47 5.47
C LEU A 83 4.49 3.47 5.67
N THR A 84 4.72 3.92 6.90
CA THR A 84 5.76 4.90 7.16
C THR A 84 6.37 4.74 8.55
N THR A 85 7.67 4.96 8.68
CA THR A 85 8.34 5.17 9.97
C THR A 85 8.23 6.62 10.45
N GLU A 86 7.72 7.51 9.62
CA GLU A 86 7.64 8.93 9.91
C GLU A 86 6.50 9.25 10.88
N THR A 87 6.85 9.93 11.97
CA THR A 87 5.90 10.34 13.00
C THR A 87 5.56 11.83 12.91
N ASP A 88 6.36 12.61 12.17
CA ASP A 88 6.21 14.05 11.97
C ASP A 88 4.82 14.41 11.38
N PRO A 89 4.01 15.20 12.12
CA PRO A 89 2.71 15.69 11.67
C PRO A 89 2.73 16.43 10.33
N GLU A 90 3.80 17.15 9.99
CA GLU A 90 3.89 17.94 8.75
C GLU A 90 4.12 17.04 7.53
N LYS A 91 4.94 15.99 7.66
CA LYS A 91 5.08 14.98 6.62
C LYS A 91 3.80 14.13 6.47
N LYS A 92 3.08 13.87 7.56
CA LYS A 92 1.73 13.26 7.50
C LYS A 92 0.73 14.11 6.72
N LYS A 93 0.76 15.45 6.86
CA LYS A 93 -0.09 16.34 6.04
C LYS A 93 0.24 16.19 4.55
N LYS A 94 1.52 16.15 4.18
CA LYS A 94 1.92 15.94 2.78
C LYS A 94 1.39 14.61 2.22
N ALA A 95 1.40 13.53 3.00
CA ALA A 95 0.83 12.25 2.59
C ALA A 95 -0.69 12.30 2.33
N LYS A 96 -1.45 13.08 3.11
CA LYS A 96 -2.88 13.33 2.80
C LYS A 96 -3.08 14.04 1.47
N THR A 97 -2.22 15.02 1.17
CA THR A 97 -2.38 15.85 -0.04
C THR A 97 -2.17 15.07 -1.34
N VAL A 98 -1.48 13.92 -1.31
CA VAL A 98 -1.25 13.11 -2.52
C VAL A 98 -2.37 12.13 -2.83
N GLY A 99 -3.44 12.09 -2.02
CA GLY A 99 -4.62 11.27 -2.29
C GLY A 99 -4.55 9.85 -1.72
N ALA A 100 -3.65 9.56 -0.79
CA ALA A 100 -3.66 8.30 -0.05
C ALA A 100 -4.92 8.17 0.83
N THR A 101 -5.47 6.97 0.91
CA THR A 101 -6.69 6.67 1.69
C THR A 101 -6.40 6.65 3.19
N GLY A 102 -5.21 6.21 3.57
CA GLY A 102 -4.79 6.14 4.96
C GLY A 102 -3.29 5.91 5.09
N TRP A 103 -2.81 5.97 6.33
CA TRP A 103 -1.43 5.63 6.67
C TRP A 103 -1.38 4.72 7.88
N ILE A 104 -0.31 3.95 7.96
CA ILE A 104 0.00 3.06 9.07
C ILE A 104 1.45 3.31 9.47
N ILE A 105 1.66 3.57 10.76
CA ILE A 105 2.99 3.88 11.29
C ILE A 105 3.68 2.57 11.67
N LYS A 106 4.94 2.41 11.25
CA LYS A 106 5.83 1.31 11.63
C LYS A 106 6.50 1.61 12.99
N PRO A 107 6.70 0.60 13.86
CA PRO A 107 6.16 -0.76 13.76
C PRO A 107 4.64 -0.75 14.03
N PHE A 108 3.91 -1.65 13.36
CA PHE A 108 2.48 -1.82 13.54
C PHE A 108 2.14 -3.24 13.99
N ASP A 109 0.96 -3.33 14.61
CA ASP A 109 0.33 -4.60 14.97
C ASP A 109 -0.39 -5.17 13.73
N PRO A 110 -0.12 -6.42 13.32
CA PRO A 110 -0.80 -7.09 12.21
C PRO A 110 -2.34 -7.05 12.30
N ASP A 111 -2.91 -7.18 13.50
CA ASP A 111 -4.36 -7.14 13.68
C ASP A 111 -4.92 -5.74 13.40
N LYS A 112 -4.17 -4.70 13.75
CA LYS A 112 -4.54 -3.31 13.45
C LYS A 112 -4.44 -3.02 11.96
N LEU A 113 -3.45 -3.59 11.27
CA LEU A 113 -3.35 -3.53 9.80
C LEU A 113 -4.59 -4.16 9.15
N LEU A 114 -4.94 -5.39 9.54
CA LEU A 114 -6.12 -6.09 9.00
C LEU A 114 -7.41 -5.33 9.27
N ALA A 115 -7.57 -4.76 10.47
CA ALA A 115 -8.72 -3.92 10.79
C ALA A 115 -8.81 -2.66 9.91
N ALA A 116 -7.68 -2.01 9.62
CA ALA A 116 -7.63 -0.86 8.72
C ALA A 116 -7.99 -1.25 7.28
N ILE A 117 -7.45 -2.38 6.79
CA ILE A 117 -7.74 -2.93 5.46
C ILE A 117 -9.23 -3.23 5.30
N ARG A 118 -9.83 -3.95 6.25
CA ARG A 118 -11.27 -4.25 6.27
C ARG A 118 -12.14 -3.00 6.32
N LYS A 119 -11.63 -1.87 6.81
CA LYS A 119 -12.38 -0.61 6.85
C LYS A 119 -12.41 0.07 5.48
N VAL A 120 -11.34 -0.07 4.69
CA VAL A 120 -11.21 0.61 3.38
C VAL A 120 -11.68 -0.24 2.19
N LEU A 121 -11.77 -1.56 2.34
CA LEU A 121 -12.34 -2.49 1.36
C LEU A 121 -13.86 -2.72 1.54
N ARG A 122 -14.53 -1.90 2.34
CA ARG A 122 -15.97 -2.01 2.65
C ARG A 122 -16.85 -1.33 1.61
#